data_AF-A0A804UA32-F1
#
_entry.id   AF-A0A804UA32-F1
#
_cell.length_a   1.000
_cell.length_b   1.000
_cell.length_c   1.000
_cell.angle_alpha   90.00
_cell.angle_beta   90.00
_cell.angle_gamma   90.00
#
_symmetry.space_group_name_H-M   'P 1'
#
loop_
_entity.id
_entity.type
_entity.pdbx_description
1 polymer ?
#
loop_
_entity_poly.entity_id
_entity_poly.type
_entity_poly.pdbx_seq_one_letter_code
_entity_poly.pdbx_strand_id
1 'polypeptide(L)'
;MRPSEDRREQEGSYLEQVWKRKAEQYLADSGLLHTIIRAGSLQDKDGGLRELIVGKDDEILKTETRTIARADVAEVCIQALLFEQAKFKAFDLSSKPEGEGTPTTDFRTRFAQVNSRF
;
A
#
# COMPACT_ATOMS: atom_id res chain seq x y z
N MET A 1 3.41 30.92 14.28
CA MET A 1 2.97 29.96 13.23
C MET A 1 3.66 30.40 11.94
N ARG A 2 4.60 29.61 11.38
CA ARG A 2 5.40 29.99 10.19
C ARG A 2 4.87 29.25 8.95
N PRO A 3 4.08 29.91 8.07
CA PRO A 3 3.47 29.29 6.89
C PRO A 3 4.47 28.83 5.80
N SER A 4 5.76 29.15 5.95
CA SER A 4 6.81 28.89 4.96
C SER A 4 7.59 27.59 5.18
N GLU A 5 7.44 26.96 6.35
CA GLU A 5 8.00 25.62 6.63
C GLU A 5 7.03 24.54 6.13
N ASP A 6 5.74 24.65 6.47
CA ASP A 6 4.67 23.75 5.97
C ASP A 6 4.60 23.67 4.43
N ARG A 7 4.78 24.79 3.74
CA ARG A 7 4.73 24.82 2.26
C ARG A 7 5.89 24.05 1.63
N ARG A 8 7.09 24.14 2.22
CA ARG A 8 8.29 23.45 1.73
C ARG A 8 8.23 21.95 2.02
N GLU A 9 7.65 21.55 3.15
CA GLU A 9 7.41 20.13 3.47
C GLU A 9 6.35 19.50 2.55
N GLN A 10 5.26 20.22 2.24
CA GLN A 10 4.27 19.76 1.26
C GLN A 10 4.84 19.66 -0.17
N GLU A 11 5.61 20.64 -0.63
CA GLU A 11 6.25 20.61 -1.95
C GLU A 11 7.29 19.48 -2.06
N GLY A 12 8.07 19.23 -1.00
CA GLY A 12 9.02 18.12 -0.94
C GLY A 12 8.34 16.75 -0.99
N SER A 13 7.27 16.58 -0.22
CA SER A 13 6.44 15.36 -0.23
C SER A 13 5.82 15.09 -1.61
N TYR A 14 5.35 16.13 -2.30
CA TYR A 14 4.78 16.01 -3.64
C TYR A 14 5.82 15.51 -4.67
N LEU A 15 7.03 16.09 -4.66
CA LEU A 15 8.10 15.68 -5.56
C LEU A 15 8.56 14.24 -5.31
N GLU A 16 8.63 13.82 -4.04
CA GLU A 16 8.94 12.43 -3.68
C GLU A 16 7.91 11.45 -4.29
N GLN A 17 6.62 11.73 -4.12
CA GLN A 17 5.55 10.89 -4.65
C GLN A 17 5.56 10.82 -6.19
N VAL A 18 5.88 11.93 -6.86
CA VAL A 18 6.04 11.97 -8.32
C VAL A 18 7.17 11.04 -8.78
N TRP A 19 8.31 11.04 -8.08
CA TRP A 19 9.43 10.18 -8.45
C TRP A 19 9.15 8.70 -8.16
N LYS A 20 8.49 8.38 -7.05
CA LYS A 20 8.03 7.01 -6.75
C LYS A 20 7.09 6.49 -7.84
N ARG A 21 6.08 7.29 -8.20
CA ARG A 21 5.12 6.92 -9.26
C ARG A 21 5.78 6.73 -10.63
N LYS A 22 6.80 7.54 -10.96
CA LYS A 22 7.60 7.32 -12.18
C LYS A 22 8.37 6.00 -12.16
N ALA A 23 8.96 5.63 -11.02
CA ALA A 23 9.66 4.36 -10.87
C ALA A 23 8.69 3.16 -10.94
N GLU A 24 7.51 3.28 -10.34
CA GLU A 24 6.45 2.28 -10.45
C GLU A 24 6.01 2.08 -11.91
N GLN A 25 5.80 3.17 -12.66
CA GLN A 25 5.44 3.11 -14.08
C GLN A 25 6.54 2.41 -14.89
N TYR A 26 7.81 2.76 -14.63
CA TYR A 26 8.94 2.11 -15.27
C TYR A 26 8.98 0.59 -14.99
N LEU A 27 8.71 0.17 -13.75
CA LEU A 27 8.62 -1.24 -13.39
C LEU A 27 7.45 -1.93 -14.10
N ALA A 28 6.28 -1.28 -14.17
CA ALA A 28 5.11 -1.83 -14.85
C ALA A 28 5.35 -2.03 -16.36
N ASP A 29 6.04 -1.07 -16.99
CA ASP A 29 6.36 -1.10 -18.42
C ASP A 29 7.54 -2.03 -18.76
N SER A 30 8.32 -2.49 -17.77
CA SER A 30 9.52 -3.30 -17.98
C SER A 30 9.23 -4.72 -18.53
N GLY A 31 7.99 -5.18 -18.44
CA GLY A 31 7.61 -6.57 -18.74
C GLY A 31 8.04 -7.60 -17.69
N LEU A 32 8.72 -7.17 -16.62
CA LEU A 32 9.06 -8.04 -15.50
C LEU A 32 7.82 -8.36 -14.66
N LEU A 33 7.80 -9.56 -14.08
CA LEU A 33 6.85 -9.91 -13.04
C LEU A 33 7.02 -8.95 -11.86
N HIS A 34 5.96 -8.23 -11.52
CA HIS A 34 5.97 -7.23 -10.46
C HIS A 34 4.69 -7.26 -9.62
N THR A 35 4.82 -6.73 -8.40
CA THR A 35 3.72 -6.39 -7.52
C THR A 35 4.07 -5.04 -6.88
N ILE A 36 3.23 -4.04 -7.09
CA ILE A 36 3.40 -2.69 -6.55
C ILE A 36 2.46 -2.52 -5.36
N ILE A 37 3.03 -2.27 -4.18
CA ILE A 37 2.28 -2.10 -2.92
C ILE A 37 2.44 -0.66 -2.47
N ARG A 38 1.36 0.13 -2.57
CA ARG A 38 1.33 1.53 -2.12
C ARG A 38 0.81 1.58 -0.69
N ALA A 39 1.73 1.44 0.25
CA ALA A 39 1.38 1.43 1.67
C ALA A 39 0.94 2.83 2.14
N GLY A 40 -0.05 2.84 3.03
CA GLY A 40 -0.38 4.03 3.82
C GLY A 40 0.74 4.40 4.81
N SER A 41 0.45 5.35 5.70
CA SER A 41 1.36 5.80 6.75
C SER A 41 1.82 4.65 7.65
N LEU A 42 3.13 4.44 7.72
CA LEU A 42 3.73 3.31 8.42
C LEU A 42 3.72 3.52 9.94
N GLN A 43 3.38 2.45 10.67
CA GLN A 43 3.40 2.40 12.13
C GLN A 43 4.33 1.29 12.64
N ASP A 44 4.99 1.54 13.76
CA ASP A 44 5.76 0.54 14.51
C ASP A 44 4.85 -0.18 15.51
N LYS A 45 4.07 -1.13 15.00
CA LYS A 45 3.15 -1.98 15.77
C LYS A 45 3.29 -3.43 15.33
N ASP A 46 2.79 -4.34 16.15
CA ASP A 46 2.73 -5.76 15.83
C ASP A 46 1.85 -6.01 14.60
N GLY A 47 2.28 -6.94 13.74
CA GLY A 47 1.56 -7.37 12.53
C GLY A 47 0.69 -8.59 12.77
N GLY A 48 -0.17 -8.91 11.82
CA GLY A 48 -1.06 -10.08 11.85
C GLY A 48 -2.27 -9.95 12.78
N LEU A 49 -2.51 -8.74 13.30
CA LEU A 49 -3.61 -8.45 14.25
C LEU A 49 -4.75 -7.63 13.63
N ARG A 50 -4.59 -7.18 12.38
CA ARG A 50 -5.52 -6.24 11.73
C ARG A 50 -6.10 -6.82 10.46
N GLU A 51 -7.32 -6.39 10.17
CA GLU A 51 -7.89 -6.60 8.84
C GLU A 51 -7.20 -5.66 7.85
N LEU A 52 -6.51 -6.25 6.88
CA LEU A 52 -5.87 -5.52 5.79
C LEU A 52 -6.90 -5.11 4.74
N ILE A 53 -6.84 -3.84 4.35
CA ILE A 53 -7.69 -3.22 3.34
C ILE A 53 -6.84 -3.02 2.10
N VAL A 54 -7.33 -3.53 0.97
CA VAL A 54 -6.73 -3.33 -0.35
C VAL A 54 -7.61 -2.38 -1.14
N GLY A 55 -7.03 -1.29 -1.62
CA GLY A 55 -7.72 -0.23 -2.34
C GLY A 55 -7.24 -0.08 -3.78
N LYS A 56 -8.01 0.67 -4.56
CA LYS A 56 -7.69 1.06 -5.93
C LYS A 56 -7.68 2.58 -6.03
N ASP A 57 -6.79 3.14 -6.85
CA ASP A 57 -6.79 4.54 -7.27
C ASP A 57 -7.00 5.57 -6.14
N ASP A 58 -6.21 5.47 -5.06
CA ASP A 58 -6.23 6.41 -3.94
C ASP A 58 -7.58 6.45 -3.18
N GLU A 59 -8.47 5.47 -3.36
CA GLU A 59 -9.72 5.38 -2.60
C GLU A 59 -9.45 5.29 -1.09
N ILE A 60 -8.35 4.64 -0.71
CA ILE A 60 -7.89 4.58 0.68
C ILE A 60 -7.51 5.98 1.20
N LEU A 61 -6.98 6.88 0.36
CA LEU A 61 -6.70 8.27 0.75
C LEU A 61 -7.98 9.05 1.06
N LYS A 62 -9.17 8.58 0.66
CA LYS A 62 -10.46 9.22 1.02
C LYS A 62 -11.04 8.70 2.33
N THR A 63 -10.50 7.61 2.86
CA THR A 63 -10.94 6.99 4.13
C THR A 63 -10.10 7.45 5.32
N GLU A 64 -10.62 7.27 6.53
CA GLU A 64 -9.90 7.55 7.78
C GLU A 64 -8.78 6.53 8.07
N THR A 65 -8.87 5.33 7.49
CA THR A 65 -7.90 4.24 7.68
C THR A 65 -6.74 4.33 6.69
N ARG A 66 -5.82 5.26 6.94
CA ARG A 66 -4.64 5.52 6.10
C ARG A 66 -3.34 4.95 6.64
N THR A 67 -3.38 4.08 7.66
CA THR A 67 -2.18 3.58 8.34
C THR A 67 -2.05 2.08 8.25
N ILE A 68 -0.80 1.60 8.31
CA ILE A 68 -0.49 0.17 8.35
C ILE A 68 0.75 -0.10 9.19
N ALA A 69 0.79 -1.24 9.89
CA ALA A 69 1.98 -1.66 10.59
C ALA A 69 3.06 -2.10 9.59
N ARG A 70 4.33 -1.77 9.87
CA ARG A 70 5.46 -2.20 9.02
C ARG A 70 5.53 -3.72 8.87
N ALA A 71 5.18 -4.45 9.93
CA ALA A 71 5.12 -5.91 9.92
C ALA A 71 4.05 -6.45 8.95
N ASP A 72 2.88 -5.78 8.85
CA ASP A 72 1.82 -6.16 7.91
C ASP A 72 2.25 -5.93 6.46
N VAL A 73 2.97 -4.84 6.17
CA VAL A 73 3.55 -4.60 4.83
C VAL A 73 4.54 -5.70 4.48
N ALA A 74 5.42 -6.08 5.42
CA ALA A 74 6.38 -7.16 5.21
C ALA A 74 5.67 -8.50 4.92
N GLU A 75 4.61 -8.81 5.67
CA GLU A 75 3.81 -10.01 5.43
C GLU A 75 3.20 -10.01 4.02
N VAL A 76 2.61 -8.91 3.57
CA VAL A 76 2.05 -8.82 2.21
C VAL A 76 3.13 -9.00 1.13
N CYS A 77 4.34 -8.47 1.34
CA CYS A 77 5.47 -8.72 0.43
C CYS A 77 5.81 -10.21 0.33
N ILE A 78 5.84 -10.94 1.45
CA ILE A 78 6.10 -12.38 1.45
C ILE A 78 4.96 -13.14 0.75
N GLN A 79 3.71 -12.81 1.09
CA GLN A 79 2.54 -13.47 0.53
C GLN A 79 2.43 -13.23 -0.99
N ALA A 80 2.80 -12.05 -1.49
CA ALA A 80 2.82 -11.75 -2.92
C ALA A 80 3.74 -12.67 -3.73
N LEU A 81 4.81 -13.19 -3.12
CA LEU A 81 5.72 -14.16 -3.77
C LEU A 81 5.08 -15.54 -3.91
N LEU A 82 4.11 -15.88 -3.05
CA LEU A 82 3.50 -17.21 -2.96
C LEU A 82 2.27 -17.38 -3.86
N PHE A 83 1.64 -16.28 -4.28
CA PHE A 83 0.39 -16.30 -5.02
C PHE A 83 0.52 -15.68 -6.41
N GLU A 84 0.22 -16.47 -7.45
CA GLU A 84 0.13 -16.01 -8.84
C GLU A 84 -0.84 -14.82 -9.00
N GLN A 85 -1.88 -14.75 -8.16
CA GLN A 85 -2.86 -13.67 -8.13
C GLN A 85 -2.23 -12.29 -7.88
N ALA A 86 -1.05 -12.23 -7.24
CA ALA A 86 -0.35 -10.98 -6.95
C ALA A 86 0.53 -10.48 -8.11
N LYS A 87 0.73 -11.29 -9.16
CA LYS A 87 1.56 -10.93 -10.32
C LYS A 87 0.89 -9.88 -11.20
N PHE A 88 1.69 -8.92 -11.65
CA PHE A 88 1.26 -7.78 -12.46
C PHE A 88 0.11 -7.00 -11.78
N LYS A 89 0.23 -6.78 -10.47
CA LYS A 89 -0.76 -6.05 -9.68
C LYS A 89 -0.16 -4.79 -9.09
N ALA A 90 -0.97 -3.74 -9.04
CA ALA A 90 -0.71 -2.55 -8.26
C ALA A 90 -1.93 -2.23 -7.39
N PHE A 91 -1.70 -1.94 -6.12
CA PHE A 91 -2.79 -1.63 -5.19
C PHE A 91 -2.32 -0.80 -4.00
N ASP A 92 -3.27 -0.10 -3.41
CA ASP A 92 -3.09 0.62 -2.15
C ASP A 92 -3.32 -0.33 -0.98
N LEU A 93 -2.55 -0.18 0.08
CA LEU A 93 -2.61 -1.06 1.25
C LEU A 93 -2.71 -0.24 2.54
N SER A 94 -3.75 -0.52 3.31
CA SER A 94 -3.91 -0.03 4.68
C SER A 94 -4.51 -1.11 5.59
N SER A 95 -4.81 -0.73 6.83
CA SER A 95 -5.42 -1.64 7.80
C SER A 95 -6.50 -0.93 8.60
N LYS A 96 -7.52 -1.68 9.01
CA LYS A 96 -8.42 -1.23 10.09
C LYS A 96 -7.66 -1.15 11.41
N PRO A 97 -8.13 -0.35 12.38
CA PRO A 97 -7.63 -0.45 13.74
C PRO A 97 -7.72 -1.87 14.28
N GLU A 98 -6.81 -2.18 15.20
CA GLU A 98 -6.80 -3.48 15.87
C GLU A 98 -8.08 -3.69 16.66
N GLY A 99 -8.70 -4.87 16.53
CA GLY A 99 -9.97 -5.20 17.17
C GLY A 99 -11.23 -4.75 16.40
N GLU A 100 -11.11 -3.93 15.35
CA GLU A 100 -12.26 -3.47 14.53
C GLU A 100 -12.54 -4.35 13.30
N GLY A 101 -11.72 -5.38 13.07
CA GLY A 101 -11.87 -6.30 11.96
C GLY A 101 -11.25 -7.67 12.27
N THR A 102 -11.48 -8.63 11.37
CA THR A 102 -10.84 -9.95 11.49
C THR A 102 -9.45 -9.91 10.85
N PRO A 103 -8.39 -10.34 11.55
CA PRO A 103 -7.05 -10.39 10.97
C PRO A 103 -7.02 -11.10 9.62
N THR A 104 -6.41 -10.46 8.63
CA THR A 104 -6.34 -11.04 7.28
C THR A 104 -5.43 -12.26 7.27
N THR A 105 -5.98 -13.40 6.87
CA THR A 105 -5.24 -14.66 6.69
C THR A 105 -5.38 -15.24 5.29
N ASP A 106 -6.48 -14.94 4.58
CA ASP A 106 -6.71 -15.39 3.20
C ASP A 106 -6.18 -14.38 2.17
N PHE A 107 -4.85 -14.36 1.99
CA PHE A 107 -4.18 -13.49 1.02
C PHE A 107 -4.52 -13.81 -0.43
N ARG A 108 -4.83 -15.08 -0.75
CA ARG A 108 -5.22 -15.48 -2.11
C ARG A 108 -6.47 -14.73 -2.56
N THR A 109 -7.50 -14.72 -1.73
CA THR A 109 -8.75 -14.01 -2.05
C THR A 109 -8.52 -12.51 -2.11
N ARG A 110 -7.68 -11.95 -1.24
CA ARG A 110 -7.34 -10.51 -1.27
C ARG A 110 -6.64 -10.12 -2.57
N PHE A 111 -5.63 -10.87 -3.02
CA PHE A 111 -4.97 -10.58 -4.29
C PHE A 111 -5.89 -10.78 -5.50
N ALA A 112 -6.82 -11.74 -5.45
CA ALA A 112 -7.80 -11.96 -6.52
C ALA A 112 -8.78 -10.79 -6.70
N GLN A 113 -9.01 -9.98 -5.66
CA GLN A 113 -9.85 -8.78 -5.74
C GLN A 113 -9.16 -7.62 -6.49
N VAL A 114 -7.82 -7.66 -6.61
CA VAL A 114 -7.06 -6.61 -7.30
C VAL A 114 -7.07 -6.86 -8.80
N ASN A 115 -7.63 -5.93 -9.56
CA ASN A 115 -7.62 -5.98 -11.03
C ASN A 115 -6.69 -4.95 -11.68
N SER A 116 -6.21 -3.95 -10.92
CA SER A 116 -5.27 -2.96 -11.45
C SER A 116 -3.88 -3.54 -11.67
N ARG A 117 -3.26 -3.14 -12.77
CA ARG A 117 -1.85 -3.44 -13.07
C ARG A 117 -0.91 -2.27 -12.78
N PHE A 118 -1.48 -1.08 -12.61
CA PHE A 118 -0.85 0.17 -12.20
C PHE A 118 -1.91 1.04 -11.51
#